data_AF-A0A382V8F0-F1
#
_entry.id   AF-A0A382V8F0-F1
#
_cell.length_a   1.000
_cell.length_b   1.000
_cell.length_c   1.000
_cell.angle_alpha   90.00
_cell.angle_beta   90.00
_cell.angle_gamma   90.00
#
_symmetry.space_group_name_H-M   'P 1'
#
loop_
_entity.id
_entity.type
_entity.pdbx_description
1 polymer ?
#
loop_
_entity_poly.entity_id
_entity_poly.type
_entity_poly.pdbx_seq_one_letter_code
_entity_poly.pdbx_strand_id
1 'polypeptide(L)'
;NETGLPFTKSENYFSLMASHDRLANIMSKLKILACSLFKISNDIKILSSGPRAGIYELIIPKNEPGSSIMPGKVNPTQCESLSMICSQIMGFEYAVSIANCSGTLQMNEYKPLIAFNILTSIKLLSEAIDNFRIKLIDGLMPNFKSIETNLNNSLMLITALVPEIGYEKSAEIANLAFNESLNLKEATLKLGYLDETKYDEIMNIEKMI
;
A
#
# COMPACT_ATOMS: atom_id res chain seq x y z
N ASN A 1 17.78 -30.27 20.60
CA ASN A 1 17.05 -31.52 20.27
C ASN A 1 15.57 -31.51 20.67
N GLU A 2 15.09 -30.66 21.60
CA GLU A 2 13.67 -30.62 21.97
C GLU A 2 12.78 -29.73 21.07
N THR A 3 13.35 -28.66 20.50
CA THR A 3 12.58 -27.66 19.72
C THR A 3 12.65 -27.87 18.21
N GLY A 4 13.50 -28.78 17.71
CA GLY A 4 13.78 -28.94 16.28
C GLY A 4 14.55 -27.76 15.64
N LEU A 5 14.95 -26.74 16.42
CA LEU A 5 15.66 -25.56 15.92
C LEU A 5 17.17 -25.61 16.26
N PRO A 6 18.04 -25.00 15.41
CA PRO A 6 19.49 -25.09 15.55
C PRO A 6 20.05 -24.10 16.58
N PHE A 7 19.66 -24.27 17.85
CA PHE A 7 20.21 -23.44 18.93
C PHE A 7 21.68 -23.75 19.17
N THR A 8 22.49 -22.69 19.27
CA THR A 8 23.91 -22.76 19.60
C THR A 8 24.22 -21.85 20.78
N LYS A 9 25.34 -22.12 21.48
CA LYS A 9 25.81 -21.26 22.57
C LYS A 9 26.36 -19.96 22.00
N SER A 10 26.21 -18.86 22.75
CA SER A 10 26.86 -17.59 22.38
C SER A 10 28.37 -17.70 22.52
N GLU A 11 29.11 -17.14 21.58
CA GLU A 11 30.57 -16.99 21.66
C GLU A 11 30.98 -15.99 22.75
N ASN A 12 30.09 -15.04 23.09
CA ASN A 12 30.30 -14.04 24.13
C ASN A 12 29.07 -13.93 25.03
N TYR A 13 29.21 -14.37 26.29
CA TYR A 13 28.14 -14.32 27.28
C TYR A 13 27.96 -12.92 27.90
N PHE A 14 29.03 -12.12 27.97
CA PHE A 14 28.94 -10.76 28.50
C PHE A 14 28.06 -9.88 27.62
N SER A 15 28.29 -9.92 26.30
CA SER A 15 27.44 -9.21 25.33
C SER A 15 25.99 -9.69 25.38
N LEU A 16 25.75 -11.00 25.47
CA LEU A 16 24.40 -11.57 25.54
C LEU A 16 23.59 -11.09 26.77
N MET A 17 24.28 -10.82 27.89
CA MET A 17 23.67 -10.37 29.14
C MET A 17 23.49 -8.86 29.20
N ALA A 18 24.49 -8.11 28.71
CA ALA A 18 24.57 -6.66 28.77
C ALA A 18 23.77 -5.94 27.67
N SER A 19 23.53 -6.56 26.51
CA SER A 19 22.70 -6.01 25.44
C SER A 19 21.81 -7.07 24.77
N HIS A 20 20.78 -6.60 24.08
CA HIS A 20 19.79 -7.44 23.41
C HIS A 20 19.62 -7.04 21.94
N ASP A 21 20.73 -6.70 21.29
CA ASP A 21 20.78 -6.17 19.92
C ASP A 21 20.12 -7.10 18.89
N ARG A 22 20.25 -8.42 19.09
CA ARG A 22 19.60 -9.42 18.24
C ARG A 22 18.07 -9.34 18.33
N LEU A 23 17.54 -9.09 19.53
CA LEU A 23 16.10 -8.91 19.75
C LEU A 23 15.63 -7.54 19.22
N ALA A 24 16.41 -6.48 19.44
CA ALA A 24 16.14 -5.17 18.85
C ALA A 24 16.11 -5.23 17.31
N ASN A 25 17.04 -5.96 16.68
CA ASN A 25 17.07 -6.19 15.23
C ASN A 25 15.80 -6.89 14.73
N ILE A 26 15.30 -7.89 15.46
CA ILE A 26 14.02 -8.55 15.15
C ILE A 26 12.88 -7.52 15.21
N MET A 27 12.84 -6.68 16.24
CA MET A 27 11.81 -5.66 16.36
C MET A 27 11.85 -4.64 15.21
N SER A 28 13.04 -4.18 14.80
CA SER A 28 13.18 -3.28 13.65
C SER A 28 12.72 -3.92 12.35
N LYS A 29 12.92 -5.23 12.15
CA LYS A 29 12.38 -5.97 11.00
C LYS A 29 10.85 -6.05 11.03
N LEU A 30 10.25 -6.30 12.20
CA LEU A 30 8.79 -6.27 12.38
C LEU A 30 8.23 -4.88 12.06
N LYS A 31 8.92 -3.81 12.46
CA LYS A 31 8.54 -2.44 12.12
C LYS A 31 8.61 -2.18 10.61
N ILE A 32 9.65 -2.67 9.92
CA ILE A 32 9.73 -2.54 8.45
C ILE A 32 8.55 -3.25 7.79
N LEU A 33 8.22 -4.47 8.22
CA LEU A 33 7.04 -5.18 7.73
C LEU A 33 5.75 -4.39 7.98
N ALA A 34 5.59 -3.81 9.18
CA ALA A 34 4.45 -2.95 9.51
C ALA A 34 4.37 -1.71 8.59
N CYS A 35 5.50 -1.07 8.25
CA CYS A 35 5.52 0.04 7.28
C CYS A 35 5.02 -0.41 5.89
N SER A 36 5.48 -1.56 5.40
CA SER A 36 5.03 -2.09 4.11
C SER A 36 3.53 -2.41 4.10
N LEU A 37 3.03 -3.05 5.16
CA LEU A 37 1.60 -3.36 5.32
C LEU A 37 0.74 -2.10 5.45
N PHE A 38 1.22 -1.08 6.17
CA PHE A 38 0.52 0.20 6.29
C PHE A 38 0.33 0.87 4.92
N LYS A 39 1.37 0.87 4.07
CA LYS A 39 1.31 1.40 2.71
C LYS A 39 0.29 0.63 1.87
N ILE A 40 0.38 -0.70 1.83
CA ILE A 40 -0.55 -1.57 1.07
C ILE A 40 -2.00 -1.32 1.52
N SER A 41 -2.23 -1.27 2.83
CA SER A 41 -3.55 -0.98 3.42
C SER A 41 -4.10 0.37 2.98
N ASN A 42 -3.26 1.41 2.97
CA ASN A 42 -3.66 2.76 2.55
C ASN A 42 -3.99 2.83 1.06
N ASP A 43 -3.20 2.20 0.20
CA ASP A 43 -3.47 2.19 -1.24
C ASP A 43 -4.83 1.55 -1.52
N ILE A 44 -5.10 0.37 -0.93
CA ILE A 44 -6.39 -0.32 -1.08
C ILE A 44 -7.54 0.57 -0.58
N LYS A 45 -7.39 1.19 0.60
CA LYS A 45 -8.39 2.09 1.18
C LYS A 45 -8.72 3.27 0.25
N ILE A 46 -7.71 3.86 -0.39
CA ILE A 46 -7.89 4.99 -1.30
C ILE A 46 -8.49 4.53 -2.63
N LEU A 47 -7.98 3.45 -3.22
CA LEU A 47 -8.48 2.87 -4.46
C LEU A 47 -9.92 2.36 -4.33
N SER A 48 -10.35 1.94 -3.14
CA SER A 48 -11.72 1.52 -2.86
C SER A 48 -12.65 2.64 -2.38
N SER A 49 -12.17 3.89 -2.29
CA SER A 49 -13.00 5.03 -1.86
C SER A 49 -14.12 5.29 -2.88
N GLY A 50 -15.37 5.44 -2.43
CA GLY A 50 -16.51 5.55 -3.33
C GLY A 50 -17.87 5.38 -2.64
N PRO A 51 -18.95 5.02 -3.38
CA PRO A 51 -18.92 4.50 -4.76
C PRO A 51 -18.99 5.56 -5.86
N ARG A 52 -19.23 6.84 -5.54
CA ARG A 52 -19.45 7.89 -6.56
C ARG A 52 -18.58 9.13 -6.42
N ALA A 53 -18.01 9.37 -5.24
CA ALA A 53 -17.23 10.58 -4.93
C ALA A 53 -15.79 10.24 -4.49
N GLY A 54 -15.26 9.13 -5.00
CA GLY A 54 -13.89 8.66 -4.75
C GLY A 54 -13.35 7.97 -6.01
N ILE A 55 -12.23 7.25 -5.88
CA ILE A 55 -11.56 6.59 -7.02
C ILE A 55 -12.34 5.36 -7.50
N TYR A 56 -12.76 4.52 -6.55
CA TYR A 56 -13.60 3.33 -6.75
C TYR A 56 -13.09 2.36 -7.85
N GLU A 57 -11.77 2.24 -8.01
CA GLU A 57 -11.12 1.28 -8.90
C GLU A 57 -11.05 -0.12 -8.31
N LEU A 58 -11.11 -0.23 -6.98
CA LEU A 58 -11.20 -1.50 -6.27
C LEU A 58 -12.54 -1.64 -5.54
N ILE A 59 -13.12 -2.83 -5.62
CA ILE A 59 -14.31 -3.24 -4.88
C ILE A 59 -13.85 -4.19 -3.77
N ILE A 60 -14.08 -3.76 -2.53
CA ILE A 60 -13.75 -4.54 -1.33
C ILE A 60 -14.96 -5.37 -0.87
N PRO A 61 -14.74 -6.54 -0.25
CA PRO A 61 -15.82 -7.36 0.29
C PRO A 61 -16.53 -6.66 1.46
N LYS A 62 -17.83 -6.90 1.58
CA LYS A 62 -18.68 -6.38 2.66
C LYS A 62 -18.75 -7.40 3.80
N ASN A 63 -18.01 -7.16 4.88
CA ASN A 63 -17.99 -8.06 6.05
C ASN A 63 -19.02 -7.64 7.12
N GLU A 64 -19.24 -6.35 7.30
CA GLU A 64 -20.15 -5.82 8.31
C GLU A 64 -21.54 -5.50 7.73
N PRO A 65 -22.60 -5.60 8.55
CA PRO A 65 -23.94 -5.21 8.12
C PRO A 65 -23.98 -3.72 7.80
N GLY A 66 -24.10 -3.40 6.52
CA GLY A 66 -24.31 -2.04 6.04
C GLY A 66 -25.77 -1.60 6.21
N SER A 67 -26.00 -0.29 6.30
CA SER A 67 -27.36 0.27 6.34
C SER A 67 -28.07 0.10 4.99
N SER A 68 -29.32 -0.35 4.99
CA SER A 68 -30.14 -0.49 3.79
C SER A 68 -30.39 0.84 3.06
N ILE A 69 -30.29 1.97 3.76
CA ILE A 69 -30.43 3.32 3.19
C ILE A 69 -29.17 3.80 2.44
N MET A 70 -28.03 3.12 2.60
CA MET A 70 -26.74 3.49 2.00
C MET A 70 -26.20 2.36 1.09
N PRO A 71 -26.85 2.07 -0.06
CA PRO A 71 -26.41 1.02 -0.97
C PRO A 71 -25.02 1.33 -1.53
N GLY A 72 -24.17 0.30 -1.63
CA GLY A 72 -22.81 0.41 -2.16
C GLY A 72 -21.77 1.00 -1.20
N LYS A 73 -22.17 1.52 -0.02
CA LYS A 73 -21.22 1.95 1.00
C LYS A 73 -20.62 0.72 1.71
N VAL A 74 -19.32 0.55 1.56
CA VAL A 74 -18.51 -0.43 2.31
C VAL A 74 -17.33 0.31 2.92
N ASN A 75 -17.21 0.28 4.24
CA ASN A 75 -16.04 0.85 4.92
C ASN A 75 -14.89 -0.16 4.87
N PRO A 76 -13.64 0.26 4.64
CA PRO A 76 -12.48 -0.63 4.59
C PRO A 76 -11.98 -0.98 6.00
N THR A 77 -12.83 -1.59 6.82
CA THR A 77 -12.58 -1.88 8.26
C THR A 77 -11.32 -2.71 8.49
N GLN A 78 -11.01 -3.63 7.56
CA GLN A 78 -9.79 -4.44 7.64
C GLN A 78 -8.53 -3.61 7.35
N CYS A 79 -8.59 -2.63 6.43
CA CYS A 79 -7.50 -1.68 6.22
C CYS A 79 -7.31 -0.79 7.46
N GLU A 80 -8.39 -0.30 8.05
CA GLU A 80 -8.39 0.52 9.27
C GLU A 80 -7.72 -0.24 10.42
N SER A 81 -8.16 -1.47 10.69
CA SER A 81 -7.58 -2.34 11.72
C SER A 81 -6.09 -2.60 11.49
N LEU A 82 -5.70 -2.98 10.27
CA LEU A 82 -4.30 -3.23 9.93
C LEU A 82 -3.44 -1.98 10.12
N SER A 83 -3.94 -0.80 9.74
CA SER A 83 -3.21 0.46 9.89
C SER A 83 -2.99 0.83 11.36
N MET A 84 -3.99 0.62 12.23
CA MET A 84 -3.86 0.85 13.68
C MET A 84 -2.81 -0.09 14.30
N ILE A 85 -2.84 -1.37 13.94
CA ILE A 85 -1.85 -2.35 14.41
C ILE A 85 -0.45 -1.96 13.96
N CYS A 86 -0.27 -1.60 12.69
CA CYS A 86 1.01 -1.18 12.15
C CYS A 86 1.57 0.05 12.89
N SER A 87 0.74 1.05 13.19
CA SER A 87 1.13 2.20 14.03
C SER A 87 1.58 1.76 15.43
N GLN A 88 0.86 0.82 16.03
CA GLN A 88 1.22 0.27 17.35
C GLN A 88 2.59 -0.43 17.32
N ILE A 89 2.89 -1.21 16.27
CA ILE A 89 4.19 -1.87 16.09
C ILE A 89 5.33 -0.84 15.99
N MET A 90 5.11 0.29 15.30
CA MET A 90 6.11 1.37 15.23
C MET A 90 6.39 1.96 16.62
N GLY A 91 5.36 2.14 17.45
CA GLY A 91 5.52 2.58 18.85
C GLY A 91 6.28 1.55 19.71
N PHE A 92 5.96 0.27 19.56
CA PHE A 92 6.68 -0.81 20.24
C PHE A 92 8.16 -0.86 19.85
N GLU A 93 8.50 -0.57 18.59
CA GLU A 93 9.88 -0.59 18.13
C GLU A 93 10.72 0.52 18.76
N TYR A 94 10.12 1.70 18.94
CA TYR A 94 10.75 2.77 19.67
C TYR A 94 10.98 2.40 21.14
N ALA A 95 9.98 1.80 21.80
CA ALA A 95 10.13 1.32 23.18
C ALA A 95 11.23 0.27 23.33
N VAL A 96 11.35 -0.67 22.39
CA VAL A 96 12.42 -1.67 22.37
C VAL A 96 13.79 -1.03 22.10
N SER A 97 13.87 -0.02 21.24
CA SER A 97 15.12 0.70 20.96
C SER A 97 15.65 1.39 22.22
N ILE A 98 14.79 2.10 22.95
CA ILE A 98 15.14 2.71 24.23
C ILE A 98 15.52 1.64 25.26
N ALA A 99 14.75 0.55 25.37
CA ALA A 99 15.04 -0.54 26.29
C ALA A 99 16.43 -1.17 26.02
N ASN A 100 16.78 -1.36 24.76
CA ASN A 100 18.04 -1.99 24.38
C ASN A 100 19.26 -1.12 24.74
N CYS A 101 19.18 0.19 24.52
CA CYS A 101 20.28 1.10 24.87
C CYS A 101 20.37 1.45 26.36
N SER A 102 19.37 1.06 27.17
CA SER A 102 19.30 1.36 28.60
C SER A 102 19.99 0.31 29.50
N GLY A 103 20.72 -0.64 28.91
CA GLY A 103 21.50 -1.62 29.68
C GLY A 103 22.62 -0.96 30.49
N THR A 104 22.84 -1.45 31.72
CA THR A 104 23.84 -0.90 32.63
C THR A 104 24.93 -1.93 32.91
N LEU A 105 26.15 -1.60 32.49
CA LEU A 105 27.35 -2.42 32.72
C LEU A 105 27.18 -3.87 32.22
N GLN A 106 27.09 -4.86 33.12
CA GLN A 106 27.07 -6.28 32.76
C GLN A 106 25.66 -6.85 32.47
N MET A 107 24.59 -6.06 32.65
CA MET A 107 23.22 -6.53 32.52
C MET A 107 22.33 -5.48 31.86
N ASN A 108 21.47 -5.93 30.95
CA ASN A 108 20.28 -5.17 30.57
C ASN A 108 19.05 -5.74 31.29
N GLU A 109 18.52 -5.03 32.29
CA GLU A 109 17.34 -5.40 33.07
C GLU A 109 16.00 -5.17 32.35
N TYR A 110 15.98 -4.49 31.20
CA TYR A 110 14.76 -4.21 30.43
C TYR A 110 14.24 -5.42 29.62
N LYS A 111 14.75 -6.63 29.90
CA LYS A 111 14.35 -7.89 29.21
C LYS A 111 12.84 -8.09 29.14
N PRO A 112 12.05 -7.87 30.22
CA PRO A 112 10.61 -8.05 30.18
C PRO A 112 9.91 -7.13 29.17
N LEU A 113 10.33 -5.86 29.07
CA LEU A 113 9.77 -4.89 28.13
C LEU A 113 10.10 -5.28 26.69
N ILE A 114 11.35 -5.70 26.44
CA ILE A 114 11.80 -6.15 25.11
C ILE A 114 11.00 -7.38 24.67
N ALA A 115 10.92 -8.41 25.53
CA ALA A 115 10.21 -9.64 25.22
C ALA A 115 8.71 -9.40 25.01
N PHE A 116 8.07 -8.61 25.87
CA PHE A 116 6.64 -8.29 25.76
C PHE A 116 6.32 -7.62 24.42
N ASN A 117 7.08 -6.57 24.05
CA ASN A 117 6.83 -5.83 22.84
C ASN A 117 7.06 -6.69 21.58
N ILE A 118 8.12 -7.51 21.55
CA ILE A 118 8.40 -8.39 20.41
C ILE A 118 7.33 -9.46 20.26
N LEU A 119 7.00 -10.19 21.34
CA LEU A 119 6.01 -11.27 21.27
C LEU A 119 4.61 -10.75 20.95
N THR A 120 4.23 -9.61 21.52
CA THR A 120 2.96 -8.93 21.21
C THR A 120 2.93 -8.48 19.75
N SER A 121 4.04 -7.94 19.24
CA SER A 121 4.14 -7.52 17.84
C SER A 121 3.98 -8.68 16.87
N ILE A 122 4.63 -9.81 17.14
CA ILE A 122 4.51 -11.03 16.32
C ILE A 122 3.06 -11.49 16.31
N LYS A 123 2.43 -11.61 17.49
CA LYS A 123 1.03 -12.05 17.60
C LYS A 123 0.08 -11.13 16.83
N LEU A 124 0.15 -9.82 17.08
CA LEU A 124 -0.73 -8.84 16.44
C LEU A 124 -0.55 -8.83 14.91
N LEU A 125 0.68 -8.85 14.42
CA LEU A 125 0.93 -8.88 12.97
C LEU A 125 0.43 -10.17 12.33
N SER A 126 0.70 -11.34 12.94
CA SER A 126 0.21 -12.62 12.42
C SER A 126 -1.31 -12.64 12.30
N GLU A 127 -2.02 -12.28 13.37
CA GLU A 127 -3.48 -12.26 13.39
C GLU A 127 -4.05 -11.20 12.43
N ALA A 128 -3.41 -10.03 12.32
CA ALA A 128 -3.84 -8.97 11.41
C ALA A 128 -3.67 -9.37 9.94
N ILE A 129 -2.53 -9.98 9.59
CA ILE A 129 -2.24 -10.42 8.21
C ILE A 129 -3.23 -11.50 7.79
N ASP A 130 -3.51 -12.48 8.65
CA ASP A 130 -4.48 -13.54 8.35
C ASP A 130 -5.90 -12.97 8.18
N ASN A 131 -6.34 -12.11 9.09
CA ASN A 131 -7.65 -11.46 8.96
C ASN A 131 -7.73 -10.59 7.70
N PHE A 132 -6.70 -9.79 7.42
CA PHE A 132 -6.65 -8.93 6.24
C PHE A 132 -6.70 -9.75 4.94
N ARG A 133 -6.00 -10.88 4.90
CA ARG A 133 -6.05 -11.81 3.77
C ARG A 133 -7.48 -12.35 3.57
N ILE A 134 -8.00 -13.03 4.60
CA ILE A 134 -9.26 -13.77 4.52
C ILE A 134 -10.46 -12.84 4.30
N LYS A 135 -10.50 -11.70 4.99
CA LYS A 135 -11.66 -10.81 5.02
C LYS A 135 -11.58 -9.67 4.01
N LEU A 136 -10.44 -9.45 3.35
CA LEU A 136 -10.32 -8.37 2.37
C LEU A 136 -9.68 -8.85 1.07
N ILE A 137 -8.44 -9.36 1.12
CA ILE A 137 -7.66 -9.64 -0.09
C ILE A 137 -8.29 -10.76 -0.92
N ASP A 138 -8.74 -11.86 -0.29
CA ASP A 138 -9.32 -13.01 -0.98
C ASP A 138 -10.62 -12.65 -1.74
N GLY A 139 -11.29 -11.56 -1.38
CA GLY A 139 -12.53 -11.07 -2.02
C GLY A 139 -12.37 -9.76 -2.78
N LEU A 140 -11.15 -9.25 -2.95
CA LEU A 140 -10.87 -7.97 -3.62
C LEU A 140 -11.09 -8.11 -5.13
N MET A 141 -11.86 -7.20 -5.72
CA MET A 141 -12.15 -7.22 -7.16
C MET A 141 -11.80 -5.87 -7.84
N PRO A 142 -11.31 -5.87 -9.08
CA PRO A 142 -11.19 -4.65 -9.87
C PRO A 142 -12.56 -4.16 -10.34
N ASN A 143 -12.77 -2.85 -10.31
CA ASN A 143 -13.88 -2.20 -10.99
C ASN A 143 -13.43 -1.75 -12.38
N PHE A 144 -13.49 -2.66 -13.34
CA PHE A 144 -13.07 -2.38 -14.72
C PHE A 144 -13.75 -1.15 -15.33
N LYS A 145 -15.01 -0.90 -14.99
CA LYS A 145 -15.74 0.28 -15.49
C LYS A 145 -15.12 1.58 -14.99
N SER A 146 -14.82 1.69 -13.70
CA SER A 146 -14.17 2.89 -13.15
C SER A 146 -12.75 3.04 -13.68
N ILE A 147 -11.99 1.94 -13.76
CA ILE A 147 -10.62 1.94 -14.30
C ILE A 147 -10.61 2.44 -15.75
N GLU A 148 -11.47 1.88 -16.61
CA GLU A 148 -11.60 2.29 -18.02
C GLU A 148 -12.03 3.75 -18.16
N THR A 149 -12.98 4.20 -17.32
CA THR A 149 -13.42 5.61 -17.31
C THR A 149 -12.27 6.55 -16.94
N ASN A 150 -11.49 6.23 -15.90
CA ASN A 150 -10.36 7.05 -15.48
C ASN A 150 -9.25 7.06 -16.53
N LEU A 151 -8.98 5.91 -17.15
CA LEU A 151 -7.97 5.75 -18.20
C LEU A 151 -8.29 6.59 -19.43
N ASN A 152 -9.53 6.53 -19.92
CA ASN A 152 -9.99 7.29 -21.09
C ASN A 152 -10.04 8.81 -20.85
N ASN A 153 -10.24 9.23 -19.60
CA ASN A 153 -10.23 10.65 -19.21
C ASN A 153 -8.82 11.18 -18.87
N SER A 154 -7.80 10.31 -18.82
CA SER A 154 -6.46 10.71 -18.43
C SER A 154 -5.75 11.47 -19.54
N LEU A 155 -5.15 12.61 -19.17
CA LEU A 155 -4.29 13.38 -20.08
C LEU A 155 -2.86 12.82 -20.15
N MET A 156 -2.49 11.88 -19.28
CA MET A 156 -1.11 11.37 -19.18
C MET A 156 -0.69 10.54 -20.40
N LEU A 157 -1.66 9.96 -21.12
CA LEU A 157 -1.40 9.13 -22.30
C LEU A 157 -0.91 9.95 -23.51
N ILE A 158 -0.94 11.29 -23.42
CA ILE A 158 -0.51 12.18 -24.50
C ILE A 158 0.94 11.94 -24.95
N THR A 159 1.81 11.46 -24.05
CA THR A 159 3.22 11.20 -24.36
C THR A 159 3.40 10.16 -25.46
N ALA A 160 2.42 9.28 -25.67
CA ALA A 160 2.42 8.32 -26.77
C ALA A 160 2.33 8.98 -28.15
N LEU A 161 1.77 10.19 -28.26
CA LEU A 161 1.69 10.91 -29.52
C LEU A 161 2.99 11.64 -29.87
N VAL A 162 3.87 11.90 -28.89
CA VAL A 162 5.08 12.72 -29.07
C VAL A 162 6.00 12.21 -30.19
N PRO A 163 6.27 10.90 -30.34
CA PRO A 163 7.10 10.40 -31.45
C PRO A 163 6.52 10.66 -32.85
N GLU A 164 5.19 10.77 -32.97
CA GLU A 164 4.49 10.85 -34.25
C GLU A 164 4.21 12.31 -34.67
N ILE A 165 3.85 13.17 -33.72
CA ILE A 165 3.46 14.56 -34.00
C ILE A 165 4.34 15.61 -33.34
N GLY A 166 5.31 15.20 -32.53
CA GLY A 166 6.21 16.09 -31.79
C GLY A 166 5.61 16.63 -30.48
N TYR A 167 6.49 17.18 -29.65
CA TYR A 167 6.15 17.66 -28.31
C TYR A 167 5.18 18.85 -28.33
N GLU A 168 5.43 19.86 -29.17
CA GLU A 168 4.61 21.08 -29.20
C GLU A 168 3.14 20.79 -29.52
N LYS A 169 2.88 20.00 -30.58
CA LYS A 169 1.52 19.59 -30.96
C LYS A 169 0.84 18.74 -29.88
N SER A 170 1.60 17.85 -29.25
CA SER A 170 1.10 17.01 -28.14
C SER A 170 0.70 17.87 -26.94
N ALA A 171 1.51 18.87 -26.58
CA ALA A 171 1.20 19.81 -25.51
C ALA A 171 -0.03 20.67 -25.83
N GLU A 172 -0.21 21.08 -27.09
CA GLU A 172 -1.41 21.80 -27.53
C GLU A 172 -2.69 20.95 -27.38
N ILE A 173 -2.64 19.67 -27.79
CA ILE A 173 -3.75 18.73 -27.57
C ILE A 173 -4.09 18.61 -26.09
N ALA A 174 -3.10 18.38 -25.22
CA ALA A 174 -3.35 18.24 -23.78
C ALA A 174 -3.92 19.52 -23.15
N ASN A 175 -3.41 20.70 -23.55
CA ASN A 175 -3.94 21.98 -23.08
C ASN A 175 -5.38 22.22 -23.55
N LEU A 176 -5.69 21.88 -24.80
CA LEU A 176 -7.05 21.97 -25.33
C LEU A 176 -7.99 21.01 -24.58
N ALA A 177 -7.58 19.75 -24.41
CA ALA A 177 -8.34 18.74 -23.67
C ALA A 177 -8.66 19.20 -22.25
N PHE A 178 -7.68 19.74 -21.54
CA PHE A 178 -7.87 20.30 -20.20
C PHE A 178 -8.81 21.50 -20.19
N ASN A 179 -8.56 22.51 -21.04
CA ASN A 179 -9.32 23.76 -21.03
C ASN A 179 -10.78 23.60 -21.45
N GLU A 180 -11.05 22.66 -22.36
CA GLU A 180 -12.40 22.41 -22.86
C GLU A 180 -13.08 21.19 -22.22
N SER A 181 -12.44 20.53 -21.25
CA SER A 181 -12.94 19.30 -20.62
C SER A 181 -13.26 18.19 -21.64
N LEU A 182 -12.38 18.04 -22.64
CA LEU A 182 -12.44 16.98 -23.65
C LEU A 182 -11.50 15.84 -23.26
N ASN A 183 -11.74 14.64 -23.80
CA ASN A 183 -10.72 13.61 -23.79
C ASN A 183 -9.64 13.88 -24.86
N LEU A 184 -8.51 13.16 -24.77
CA LEU A 184 -7.38 13.34 -25.69
C LEU A 184 -7.75 13.04 -27.15
N LYS A 185 -8.65 12.07 -27.39
CA LYS A 185 -9.11 11.70 -28.74
C LYS A 185 -9.88 12.85 -29.37
N GLU A 186 -10.87 13.38 -28.66
CA GLU A 186 -11.68 14.54 -29.07
C GLU A 186 -10.82 15.76 -29.36
N ALA A 187 -9.88 16.10 -28.47
CA ALA A 187 -8.98 17.24 -28.66
C ALA A 187 -8.05 17.04 -29.88
N THR A 188 -7.54 15.82 -30.08
CA THR A 188 -6.68 15.49 -31.24
C THR A 188 -7.43 15.66 -32.55
N LEU A 189 -8.66 15.14 -32.64
CA LEU A 189 -9.52 15.25 -33.82
C LEU A 189 -9.92 16.71 -34.07
N LYS A 190 -10.17 17.49 -33.00
CA LYS A 190 -10.54 18.91 -33.12
C LYS A 190 -9.41 19.78 -33.68
N LEU A 191 -8.15 19.51 -33.31
CA LEU A 191 -6.98 20.20 -33.86
C LEU A 191 -6.56 19.68 -35.24
N GLY A 192 -7.05 18.50 -35.64
CA GLY A 192 -6.77 17.91 -36.94
C GLY A 192 -5.33 17.44 -37.13
N TYR A 193 -4.61 17.17 -36.03
CA TYR A 193 -3.22 16.71 -36.10
C TYR A 193 -3.08 15.24 -36.46
N LEU A 194 -4.09 14.44 -36.13
CA LEU A 194 -4.22 13.03 -36.51
C LEU A 194 -5.68 12.73 -36.82
N ASP A 195 -5.91 11.74 -37.69
CA ASP A 195 -7.23 11.14 -37.84
C ASP A 195 -7.49 10.08 -36.75
N GLU A 196 -8.74 9.64 -36.67
CA GLU A 196 -9.18 8.67 -35.65
C GLU A 196 -8.46 7.33 -35.77
N THR A 197 -8.23 6.85 -36.99
CA THR A 197 -7.60 5.54 -37.21
C THR A 197 -6.16 5.55 -36.72
N LYS A 198 -5.42 6.62 -37.03
CA LYS A 198 -4.03 6.77 -36.60
C LYS A 198 -3.92 7.01 -35.10
N TYR A 199 -4.83 7.79 -34.52
CA TYR A 199 -4.90 7.96 -33.08
C TYR A 199 -5.09 6.62 -32.35
N ASP A 200 -6.07 5.81 -32.78
CA ASP A 200 -6.37 4.52 -32.16
C ASP A 200 -5.22 3.51 -32.34
N GLU A 201 -4.50 3.56 -33.47
CA GLU A 201 -3.29 2.74 -33.69
C GLU A 201 -2.16 3.08 -32.69
N ILE A 202 -1.95 4.37 -32.45
CA ILE A 202 -0.89 4.87 -31.56
C ILE A 202 -1.26 4.66 -30.10
N MET A 203 -2.53 4.90 -29.74
CA MET A 203 -3.06 4.84 -28.38
C MET A 203 -3.34 3.41 -27.92
N ASN A 204 -2.35 2.54 -28.12
CA ASN A 204 -2.34 1.17 -27.65
C ASN A 204 -1.71 1.09 -26.26
N ILE A 205 -2.56 0.96 -25.24
CA ILE A 205 -2.19 0.98 -23.83
C ILE A 205 -1.28 -0.20 -23.46
N GLU A 206 -1.44 -1.36 -24.09
CA GLU A 206 -0.59 -2.53 -23.86
C GLU A 206 0.86 -2.31 -24.30
N LYS A 207 1.13 -1.32 -25.17
CA LYS A 207 2.48 -0.92 -25.58
C LYS A 207 3.11 0.12 -24.65
N MET A 208 2.38 0.61 -23.63
CA MET A 208 2.80 1.67 -22.71
C MET A 208 3.15 1.17 -21.30
N ILE A 209 3.11 -0.15 -21.09
CA ILE A 209 3.48 -0.86 -19.85
C ILE A 209 4.81 -1.58 -20.00
#